data_AF-A0A7F8RV00-F1
#
_entry.id   AF-A0A7F8RV00-F1
#
_cell.length_a   1.000
_cell.length_b   1.000
_cell.length_c   1.000
_cell.angle_alpha   90.00
_cell.angle_beta   90.00
_cell.angle_gamma   90.00
#
_symmetry.space_group_name_H-M   'P 1'
#
loop_
_entity.id
_entity.type
_entity.pdbx_description
1 polymer ?
#
loop_
_entity_poly.entity_id
_entity_poly.type
_entity_poly.pdbx_seq_one_letter_code
_entity_poly.pdbx_strand_id
1 'polypeptide(L)'
;MINIDGKMRPSESFLLEFLCNFFSTLLIVPDHPEHGVLFLVRELLNVIQDYTWEDSSDDKIRIYTCVLHLLSAMSQENYLYHIDKVDSNDSLYGGDSKFLAENNKLCETVMAQILEHLKTLAKDEVGVLCLLTLNAQVSRVGWTLFRSGKETRSCG
;
A
#
# COMPACT_ATOMS: atom_id res chain seq x y z
N MET A 1 13.68 18.92 -8.42
CA MET A 1 15.08 19.29 -8.07
C MET A 1 15.12 20.08 -6.76
N ILE A 2 16.00 19.70 -5.84
CA ILE A 2 16.20 20.34 -4.53
C ILE A 2 17.67 20.72 -4.31
N ASN A 3 17.94 21.80 -3.60
CA ASN A 3 19.29 22.24 -3.27
C ASN A 3 19.75 21.53 -1.98
N ILE A 4 20.74 20.65 -2.10
CA ILE A 4 21.39 19.98 -0.98
C ILE A 4 22.88 20.32 -1.05
N ASP A 5 23.41 20.99 -0.02
CA ASP A 5 24.81 21.42 0.07
C ASP A 5 25.32 22.23 -1.14
N GLY A 6 24.46 23.08 -1.72
CA GLY A 6 24.77 23.89 -2.89
C GLY A 6 24.72 23.15 -4.23
N LYS A 7 24.35 21.85 -4.23
CA LYS A 7 24.15 21.06 -5.46
C LYS A 7 22.65 20.80 -5.68
N MET A 8 22.19 21.08 -6.89
CA MET A 8 20.85 20.69 -7.32
C MET A 8 20.82 19.17 -7.53
N ARG A 9 19.94 18.48 -6.79
CA ARG A 9 19.73 17.03 -6.94
C ARG A 9 18.29 16.73 -7.35
N PRO A 10 18.06 15.62 -8.06
CA PRO A 10 16.72 15.05 -8.22
C PRO A 10 16.09 14.81 -6.83
N SER A 11 14.82 15.16 -6.69
CA SER A 11 14.04 15.02 -5.45
C SER A 11 13.50 13.61 -5.25
N GLU A 12 13.49 12.81 -6.31
CA GLU A 12 12.73 11.58 -6.46
C GLU A 12 13.24 10.48 -5.53
N SER A 13 14.57 10.32 -5.40
CA SER A 13 15.14 9.34 -4.46
C SER A 13 14.85 9.68 -2.99
N PHE A 14 14.83 10.96 -2.65
CA PHE A 14 14.45 11.42 -1.30
C PHE A 14 12.95 11.22 -1.05
N LEU A 15 12.12 11.46 -2.07
CA LEU A 15 10.68 11.26 -2.00
C LEU A 15 10.32 9.80 -1.74
N LEU A 16 10.97 8.84 -2.43
CA LEU A 16 10.74 7.42 -2.21
C LEU A 16 11.05 7.03 -0.76
N GLU A 17 12.23 7.40 -0.25
CA GLU A 17 12.63 7.10 1.14
C GLU A 17 11.68 7.73 2.16
N PHE A 18 11.30 9.00 1.95
CA PHE A 18 10.33 9.69 2.79
C PHE A 18 8.99 8.97 2.81
N LEU A 19 8.44 8.62 1.64
CA LEU A 19 7.16 7.94 1.53
C LEU A 19 7.19 6.55 2.18
N CYS A 20 8.26 5.77 1.98
CA CYS A 20 8.44 4.49 2.64
C CYS A 20 8.36 4.60 4.16
N ASN A 21 9.03 5.60 4.75
CA ASN A 21 8.97 5.86 6.19
C ASN A 21 7.58 6.37 6.61
N PHE A 22 6.96 7.21 5.79
CA PHE A 22 5.63 7.75 6.07
C PHE A 22 4.55 6.67 6.07
N PHE A 23 4.66 5.64 5.22
CA PHE A 23 3.73 4.51 5.22
C PHE A 23 3.72 3.74 6.55
N SER A 24 4.85 3.60 7.24
CA SER A 24 4.88 3.02 8.58
C SER A 24 4.07 3.86 9.58
N THR A 25 4.11 5.19 9.47
CA THR A 25 3.25 6.05 10.29
C THR A 25 1.78 5.91 9.90
N LEU A 26 1.47 5.86 8.60
CA LEU A 26 0.09 5.68 8.12
C LEU A 26 -0.54 4.35 8.52
N LEU A 27 0.24 3.29 8.74
CA LEU A 27 -0.28 2.03 9.24
C LEU A 27 -0.92 2.18 10.62
N ILE A 28 -0.31 2.98 11.51
CA ILE A 28 -0.74 3.06 12.91
C ILE A 28 -1.67 4.24 13.20
N VAL A 29 -1.65 5.28 12.36
CA VAL A 29 -2.54 6.43 12.53
C VAL A 29 -3.99 5.99 12.25
N PRO A 30 -4.93 6.24 13.18
CA PRO A 30 -6.33 5.91 12.97
C PRO A 30 -6.95 6.75 11.85
N ASP A 31 -7.89 6.15 11.13
CA ASP A 31 -8.71 6.88 10.17
C ASP A 31 -9.61 7.93 10.84
N HIS A 32 -9.98 8.94 10.07
CA HIS A 32 -10.92 9.95 10.52
C HIS A 32 -12.34 9.37 10.60
N PRO A 33 -13.06 9.49 11.74
CA PRO A 33 -14.35 8.84 11.95
C PRO A 33 -15.44 9.27 10.95
N GLU A 34 -15.31 10.46 10.36
CA GLU A 34 -16.30 11.03 9.45
C GLU A 34 -15.97 10.86 7.94
N HIS A 35 -14.74 10.51 7.57
CA HIS A 35 -14.29 10.48 6.16
C HIS A 35 -14.20 9.07 5.56
N GLY A 36 -14.64 8.06 6.30
CA GLY A 36 -14.60 6.66 5.89
C GLY A 36 -13.22 6.02 6.04
N VAL A 37 -13.19 4.69 6.05
CA VAL A 37 -11.98 3.88 6.25
C VAL A 37 -10.96 4.09 5.15
N LEU A 38 -9.65 4.07 5.42
CA LEU A 38 -8.53 4.28 4.48
C LEU A 38 -8.49 5.66 3.81
N PHE A 39 -9.05 6.68 4.44
CA PHE A 39 -9.12 8.04 3.86
C PHE A 39 -7.72 8.60 3.58
N LEU A 40 -6.81 8.54 4.56
CA LEU A 40 -5.46 9.10 4.42
C LEU A 40 -4.66 8.43 3.30
N VAL A 41 -4.82 7.11 3.14
CA VAL A 41 -4.15 6.35 2.07
C VAL A 41 -4.70 6.74 0.70
N ARG A 42 -6.02 6.93 0.58
CA ARG A 42 -6.65 7.40 -0.66
C ARG A 42 -6.16 8.79 -1.06
N GLU A 43 -6.16 9.73 -0.12
CA GLU A 43 -5.70 11.09 -0.41
C GLU A 43 -4.23 11.10 -0.82
N LEU A 44 -3.39 10.30 -0.15
CA LEU A 44 -1.98 10.19 -0.54
C LEU A 44 -1.82 9.57 -1.94
N LEU A 45 -2.62 8.54 -2.28
CA LEU A 45 -2.61 7.94 -3.62
C LEU A 45 -3.02 8.95 -4.70
N ASN A 46 -4.01 9.80 -4.44
CA ASN A 46 -4.41 10.88 -5.35
C ASN A 46 -3.24 11.85 -5.59
N VAL A 47 -2.56 12.28 -4.52
CA VAL A 47 -1.38 13.16 -4.63
C VAL A 47 -0.24 12.51 -5.42
N ILE A 48 0.03 11.22 -5.18
CA ILE A 48 1.04 10.46 -5.94
C ILE A 48 0.67 10.34 -7.41
N GLN A 49 -0.63 10.17 -7.71
CA GLN A 49 -1.12 10.06 -9.08
C GLN A 49 -0.96 11.37 -9.85
N ASP A 50 -1.26 12.51 -9.21
CA ASP A 50 -1.21 13.85 -9.82
C ASP A 50 0.21 14.43 -9.88
N TYR A 51 1.17 13.80 -9.20
CA TYR A 51 2.58 14.19 -9.29
C TYR A 51 3.12 14.01 -10.73
N THR A 52 3.91 14.98 -11.18
CA THR A 52 4.57 14.92 -12.49
C THR A 52 5.83 14.06 -12.43
N TRP A 53 5.71 12.80 -12.82
CA TRP A 53 6.82 11.84 -12.89
C TRP A 53 7.61 12.00 -14.19
N GLU A 54 8.90 11.65 -14.17
CA GLU A 54 9.68 11.54 -15.40
C GLU A 54 9.29 10.27 -16.18
N ASP A 55 9.04 10.38 -17.49
CA ASP A 55 8.54 9.28 -18.33
C ASP A 55 9.43 8.03 -18.34
N SER A 56 10.74 8.19 -18.11
CA SER A 56 11.71 7.09 -18.05
C SER A 56 11.96 6.56 -16.63
N SER A 57 11.29 7.09 -15.61
CA SER A 57 11.50 6.69 -14.21
C SER A 57 10.56 5.57 -13.78
N ASP A 58 11.10 4.60 -13.06
CA ASP A 58 10.34 3.55 -12.37
C ASP A 58 9.90 3.96 -10.95
N ASP A 59 10.20 5.18 -10.50
CA ASP A 59 10.00 5.60 -9.10
C ASP A 59 8.52 5.56 -8.69
N LYS A 60 7.62 5.94 -9.59
CA LYS A 60 6.17 5.83 -9.37
C LYS A 60 5.76 4.39 -9.03
N ILE A 61 6.31 3.43 -9.76
CA ILE A 61 6.00 2.00 -9.61
C ILE A 61 6.64 1.42 -8.36
N ARG A 62 7.84 1.91 -8.00
CA ARG A 62 8.46 1.58 -6.70
C ARG A 62 7.59 2.04 -5.55
N ILE A 63 7.04 3.26 -5.61
CA ILE A 63 6.12 3.77 -4.59
C ILE A 63 4.84 2.93 -4.54
N TYR A 64 4.23 2.61 -5.69
CA TYR A 64 3.06 1.73 -5.74
C TYR A 64 3.33 0.34 -5.15
N THR A 65 4.53 -0.21 -5.35
CA THR A 65 4.95 -1.46 -4.71
C THR A 65 5.00 -1.31 -3.17
N CYS A 66 5.52 -0.19 -2.67
CA CYS A 66 5.50 0.11 -1.24
C CYS A 66 4.08 0.30 -0.69
N VAL A 67 3.17 0.91 -1.46
CA VAL A 67 1.76 1.02 -1.08
C VAL A 67 1.12 -0.37 -0.97
N LEU A 68 1.43 -1.31 -1.86
CA LEU A 68 0.93 -2.68 -1.72
C LEU A 68 1.44 -3.37 -0.46
N HIS A 69 2.67 -3.11 -0.03
CA HIS A 69 3.15 -3.59 1.27
C HIS A 69 2.34 -2.99 2.43
N LEU A 70 2.02 -1.70 2.36
CA LEU A 70 1.17 -1.04 3.36
C LEU A 70 -0.23 -1.66 3.40
N LEU A 71 -0.89 -1.81 2.26
CA LEU A 71 -2.25 -2.37 2.17
C LEU A 71 -2.30 -3.84 2.63
N SER A 72 -1.23 -4.59 2.41
CA SER A 72 -1.08 -5.96 2.94
C SER A 72 -0.90 -5.98 4.47
N ALA A 73 -0.17 -5.01 5.03
CA ALA A 73 -0.08 -4.84 6.47
C ALA A 73 -1.43 -4.40 7.07
N MET A 74 -2.14 -3.49 6.39
CA MET A 74 -3.47 -3.01 6.80
C MET A 74 -4.54 -4.10 6.77
N SER A 75 -4.39 -5.15 5.95
CA SER A 75 -5.32 -6.27 5.90
C SER A 75 -5.13 -7.29 7.02
N GLN A 76 -4.09 -7.16 7.84
CA GLN A 76 -3.88 -8.07 8.97
C GLN A 76 -4.88 -7.76 10.09
N GLU A 77 -5.37 -8.80 10.77
CA GLU A 77 -6.26 -8.64 11.93
C GLU A 77 -5.58 -7.94 13.10
N ASN A 78 -4.25 -8.08 13.20
CA ASN A 78 -3.42 -7.40 14.19
C ASN A 78 -2.14 -6.91 13.50
N TYR A 79 -1.80 -5.64 13.69
CA TYR A 79 -0.58 -5.05 13.15
C TYR A 79 0.66 -5.52 13.91
N LEU A 80 1.83 -5.42 13.26
CA LEU A 80 3.10 -5.89 13.80
C LEU A 80 3.56 -5.09 15.03
N TYR A 81 3.13 -3.84 15.15
CA TYR A 81 3.49 -2.94 16.24
C TYR A 81 2.34 -2.00 16.54
N HIS A 82 2.36 -1.44 17.76
CA HIS A 82 1.38 -0.48 18.25
C HIS A 82 2.06 0.65 19.01
N ILE A 83 1.38 1.80 19.08
CA ILE A 83 1.79 2.93 19.91
C ILE A 83 0.86 2.99 21.13
N ASP A 84 1.44 3.17 22.32
CA ASP A 84 0.66 3.30 23.55
C ASP A 84 -0.40 4.40 23.43
N LYS A 85 -1.64 4.07 23.80
CA LYS A 85 -2.83 4.95 23.75
C LYS A 85 -3.25 5.42 22.37
N VAL A 86 -2.83 4.73 21.31
CA VAL A 86 -3.33 4.95 19.95
C VAL A 86 -4.15 3.73 19.54
N ASP A 87 -5.45 3.93 19.36
CA ASP A 87 -6.35 2.91 18.83
C ASP A 87 -6.22 2.89 17.30
N SER A 88 -5.28 2.10 16.79
CA SER A 88 -5.02 1.97 15.35
C SER A 88 -6.14 1.22 14.61
N ASN A 89 -6.11 1.28 13.28
CA ASN A 89 -7.15 0.72 12.43
C ASN A 89 -7.41 -0.78 12.60
N ASP A 90 -6.41 -1.58 12.98
CA ASP A 90 -6.64 -2.99 13.34
C ASP A 90 -7.42 -3.16 14.65
N SER A 91 -7.26 -2.26 15.62
CA SER A 91 -8.08 -2.24 16.84
C SER A 91 -9.51 -1.79 16.56
N LEU A 92 -9.70 -0.88 15.59
CA LEU A 92 -11.01 -0.34 15.21
C LEU A 92 -11.79 -1.23 14.24
N TYR A 93 -11.09 -1.86 13.30
CA TYR A 93 -11.67 -2.55 12.15
C TYR A 93 -11.09 -3.95 11.89
N GLY A 94 -10.25 -4.49 12.78
CA GLY A 94 -9.53 -5.75 12.57
C GLY A 94 -10.44 -6.88 12.08
N GLY A 95 -10.20 -7.35 10.86
CA GLY A 95 -11.00 -8.40 10.23
C GLY A 95 -12.39 -7.99 9.73
N ASP A 96 -12.77 -6.71 9.80
CA ASP A 96 -14.05 -6.22 9.30
C ASP A 96 -14.12 -6.35 7.76
N SER A 97 -15.15 -7.05 7.30
CA SER A 97 -15.34 -7.35 5.87
C SER A 97 -15.49 -6.11 4.99
N LYS A 98 -16.06 -5.00 5.49
CA LYS A 98 -16.22 -3.76 4.72
C LYS A 98 -14.90 -3.03 4.61
N PHE A 99 -14.14 -2.94 5.70
CA PHE A 99 -12.77 -2.42 5.68
C PHE A 99 -11.89 -3.19 4.69
N LEU A 100 -11.90 -4.53 4.78
CA LEU A 100 -11.12 -5.39 3.88
C LEU A 100 -11.57 -5.26 2.41
N ALA A 101 -12.86 -5.07 2.15
CA ALA A 101 -13.35 -4.82 0.79
C ALA A 101 -12.80 -3.51 0.21
N GLU A 102 -12.78 -2.42 0.99
CA GLU A 102 -12.20 -1.15 0.55
C GLU A 102 -10.68 -1.24 0.36
N ASN A 103 -9.98 -1.95 1.26
CA ASN A 103 -8.55 -2.23 1.12
C ASN A 103 -8.24 -2.99 -0.18
N ASN A 104 -9.04 -4.02 -0.49
CA ASN A 104 -8.86 -4.82 -1.70
C ASN A 104 -9.10 -4.01 -2.98
N LYS A 105 -10.07 -3.09 -3.00
CA LYS A 105 -10.27 -2.19 -4.15
C LYS A 105 -9.03 -1.32 -4.42
N LEU A 106 -8.38 -0.83 -3.36
CA LEU A 106 -7.12 -0.08 -3.49
C LEU A 106 -5.99 -0.99 -3.97
N CYS A 107 -5.87 -2.21 -3.44
CA CYS A 107 -4.91 -3.20 -3.93
C CYS A 107 -5.08 -3.46 -5.43
N GLU A 108 -6.31 -3.70 -5.90
CA GLU A 108 -6.63 -3.92 -7.32
C GLU A 108 -6.23 -2.71 -8.18
N THR A 109 -6.56 -1.51 -7.72
CA THR A 109 -6.22 -0.26 -8.43
C THR A 109 -4.72 -0.08 -8.57
N VAL A 110 -3.97 -0.26 -7.48
CA VAL A 110 -2.51 -0.13 -7.48
C VAL A 110 -1.84 -1.25 -8.28
N MET A 111 -2.33 -2.49 -8.17
CA MET A 111 -1.86 -3.61 -8.99
C MET A 111 -2.06 -3.37 -10.48
N ALA A 112 -3.21 -2.82 -10.89
CA ALA A 112 -3.47 -2.51 -12.28
C ALA A 112 -2.43 -1.52 -12.85
N GLN A 113 -2.05 -0.51 -12.07
CA GLN A 113 -1.01 0.46 -12.45
C GLN A 113 0.37 -0.21 -12.60
N ILE A 114 0.74 -1.07 -11.65
CA ILE A 114 2.02 -1.81 -11.70
C ILE A 114 2.04 -2.74 -12.92
N LEU A 115 0.97 -3.51 -13.14
CA LEU A 115 0.89 -4.43 -14.27
C LEU A 115 0.91 -3.69 -15.61
N GLU A 116 0.27 -2.52 -15.70
CA GLU A 116 0.29 -1.71 -16.92
C GLU A 116 1.71 -1.22 -17.23
N HIS A 117 2.46 -0.77 -16.22
CA HIS A 117 3.87 -0.43 -16.41
C HIS A 117 4.72 -1.64 -16.77
N LEU A 118 4.49 -2.80 -16.14
CA LEU A 118 5.21 -4.01 -16.49
C LEU A 118 4.98 -4.43 -17.95
N LYS A 119 3.81 -4.18 -18.53
CA LYS A 119 3.58 -4.43 -19.97
C LYS A 119 4.42 -3.53 -20.87
N THR A 120 4.69 -2.29 -20.46
CA THR A 120 5.57 -1.39 -21.21
C THR A 120 7.03 -1.87 -21.13
N LEU A 121 7.41 -2.44 -19.99
CA LEU A 121 8.73 -3.01 -19.72
C LEU A 121 8.95 -4.43 -20.27
N ALA A 122 7.90 -5.21 -20.56
CA ALA A 122 7.94 -6.63 -20.94
C ALA A 122 8.66 -6.94 -22.27
N LYS A 123 9.49 -6.01 -22.75
CA LYS A 123 10.61 -6.27 -23.66
C LYS A 123 11.86 -6.79 -22.92
N ASP A 124 11.92 -6.73 -21.58
CA ASP A 124 13.05 -7.17 -20.74
C ASP A 124 12.63 -8.11 -19.57
N GLU A 125 13.51 -9.05 -19.20
CA GLU A 125 13.29 -10.20 -18.28
C GLU A 125 12.97 -9.85 -16.80
N VAL A 126 13.00 -8.57 -16.42
CA VAL A 126 12.91 -8.10 -15.02
C VAL A 126 11.50 -8.26 -14.40
N GLY A 127 10.45 -8.40 -15.22
CA GLY A 127 9.05 -8.45 -14.74
C GLY A 127 8.72 -9.65 -13.82
N VAL A 128 9.51 -10.72 -13.85
CA VAL A 128 9.20 -11.98 -13.14
C VAL A 128 9.39 -11.85 -11.61
N LEU A 129 10.36 -11.07 -11.13
CA LEU A 129 10.61 -10.92 -9.69
C LEU A 129 9.52 -10.07 -9.00
N CYS A 130 8.98 -9.08 -9.71
CA CYS A 130 7.86 -8.27 -9.24
C CYS A 130 6.58 -9.11 -9.14
N LEU A 131 6.31 -9.97 -10.15
CA LEU A 131 5.18 -10.89 -10.15
C LEU A 131 5.22 -11.91 -9.00
N LEU A 132 6.40 -12.41 -8.61
CA LEU A 132 6.54 -13.34 -7.48
C LEU A 132 6.27 -12.65 -6.13
N THR A 133 6.75 -11.42 -5.97
CA THR A 133 6.49 -10.61 -4.76
C THR A 133 5.00 -10.26 -4.67
N LEU A 134 4.40 -9.84 -5.79
CA LEU A 134 2.97 -9.60 -5.93
C LEU A 134 2.13 -10.85 -5.61
N ASN A 135 2.47 -12.01 -6.19
CA ASN A 135 1.77 -13.27 -5.93
C ASN A 135 1.87 -13.69 -4.45
N ALA A 136 3.01 -13.47 -3.80
CA ALA A 136 3.18 -13.77 -2.38
C ALA A 136 2.32 -12.84 -1.50
N GLN A 137 2.18 -11.57 -1.84
CA GLN A 137 1.31 -10.61 -1.13
C GLN A 137 -0.17 -10.92 -1.35
N VAL A 138 -0.59 -11.15 -2.60
CA VAL A 138 -1.97 -11.57 -2.94
C VAL A 138 -2.32 -12.90 -2.27
N SER A 139 -1.38 -13.84 -2.21
CA SER A 139 -1.58 -15.10 -1.50
C SER A 139 -1.77 -14.88 0.00
N ARG A 140 -0.99 -13.98 0.64
CA ARG A 140 -1.19 -13.67 2.08
C ARG A 140 -2.53 -12.99 2.33
N VAL A 141 -2.92 -12.00 1.54
CA VAL A 141 -4.24 -11.36 1.62
C VAL A 141 -5.37 -12.40 1.42
N GLY A 142 -5.22 -13.28 0.43
CA GLY A 142 -6.17 -14.37 0.17
C GLY A 142 -6.24 -15.41 1.29
N TRP A 143 -5.12 -15.75 1.93
CA TRP A 143 -5.07 -16.65 3.08
C TRP A 143 -5.69 -16.03 4.34
N THR A 144 -5.49 -14.74 4.59
CA THR A 144 -6.15 -14.01 5.69
C THR A 144 -7.66 -13.98 5.48
N LEU A 145 -8.14 -13.72 4.26
CA LEU A 145 -9.57 -13.76 3.90
C LEU A 145 -10.19 -15.16 4.01
N PHE A 146 -9.46 -16.21 3.59
CA PHE A 146 -9.94 -17.60 3.72
C PHE A 146 -10.08 -18.07 5.18
N ARG A 147 -9.26 -17.51 6.08
CA ARG A 147 -9.35 -17.76 7.52
C ARG A 147 -10.56 -17.08 8.15
N SER A 148 -10.75 -15.79 7.87
CA SER A 148 -11.91 -15.01 8.32
C SER A 148 -13.26 -15.60 7.82
N GLY A 149 -13.30 -16.15 6.61
CA GLY A 149 -14.49 -16.81 6.05
C GLY A 149 -14.82 -18.21 6.61
N LYS A 150 -13.92 -18.83 7.39
CA LYS A 150 -14.16 -20.13 8.04
C LYS A 150 -14.61 -20.02 9.49
N GLU A 151 -14.27 -18.95 10.19
CA GLU A 151 -14.71 -18.72 11.58
C GLU A 151 -16.20 -18.34 11.69
N THR A 152 -16.79 -17.81 10.61
CA THR A 152 -18.24 -17.48 10.54
C THR A 152 -19.16 -18.67 10.20
N ARG A 153 -18.63 -19.89 10.00
CA ARG A 153 -19.43 -21.11 9.72
C ARG A 153 -19.35 -22.21 10.78
N SER A 154 -18.91 -21.91 12.01
CA SER A 154 -18.85 -22.91 13.09
C SER A 154 -19.72 -22.60 14.32
N CYS A 155 -20.66 -21.65 14.22
CA CYS A 155 -21.74 -21.50 15.20
C CYS A 155 -23.09 -21.56 14.48
N GLY A 156 -23.59 -22.78 14.31
CA GLY A 156 -24.90 -23.11 13.75
C GLY A 156 -25.17 -24.58 13.89
#